data_AF-A0A7W9QB78-F1
#
_entry.id   AF-A0A7W9QB78-F1
#
_cell.length_a   1.000
_cell.length_b   1.000
_cell.length_c   1.000
_cell.angle_alpha   90.00
_cell.angle_beta   90.00
_cell.angle_gamma   90.00
#
_symmetry.space_group_name_H-M   'P 1'
#
loop_
_entity.id
_entity.type
_entity.pdbx_description
1 polymer ?
#
loop_
_entity_poly.entity_id
_entity_poly.type
_entity_poly.pdbx_seq_one_letter_code
_entity_poly.pdbx_strand_id
1 'polypeptide(L)'
;MSYANVRELQSALNTASDIAFSLEAEPSALETNQLTDALRRALSAAGALGAEHGGTGCAEHPRGAVDPLYGDKDDPVPANWGRCLLCNDRRRRASAQRRGGR
;
A
#
# COMPACT_ATOMS: atom_id res chain seq x y z
N MET A 1 -9.79 -8.57 -2.63
CA MET A 1 -10.16 -8.97 -1.26
C MET A 1 -10.30 -7.77 -0.31
N SER A 2 -10.54 -6.55 -0.83
CA SER A 2 -10.64 -5.30 -0.05
C SER A 2 -11.73 -5.27 1.04
N TYR A 3 -12.95 -5.79 0.78
CA TYR A 3 -14.06 -5.73 1.75
C TYR A 3 -13.82 -6.53 3.03
N ALA A 4 -13.10 -7.65 2.96
CA ALA A 4 -12.74 -8.43 4.14
C ALA A 4 -11.74 -7.65 5.02
N ASN A 5 -10.73 -7.03 4.40
CA ASN A 5 -9.73 -6.22 5.09
C ASN A 5 -10.34 -4.94 5.71
N VAL A 6 -11.32 -4.32 5.06
CA VAL A 6 -12.04 -3.17 5.63
C VAL A 6 -12.85 -3.59 6.86
N ARG A 7 -13.57 -4.71 6.79
CA ARG A 7 -14.33 -5.24 7.94
C ARG A 7 -13.41 -5.64 9.09
N GLU A 8 -12.30 -6.28 8.80
CA GLU A 8 -11.30 -6.66 9.81
C GLU A 8 -10.71 -5.41 10.49
N LEU A 9 -10.36 -4.38 9.71
CA LEU A 9 -9.88 -3.11 10.26
C LEU A 9 -10.92 -2.47 11.19
N GLN A 10 -12.17 -2.38 10.75
CA GLN A 10 -13.25 -1.82 11.57
C GLN A 10 -13.47 -2.62 12.85
N SER A 11 -13.48 -3.95 12.77
CA SER A 11 -13.64 -4.82 13.92
C SER A 11 -12.49 -4.66 14.92
N ALA A 12 -11.25 -4.68 14.45
CA ALA A 12 -10.07 -4.57 15.31
C ALA A 12 -9.98 -3.20 16.00
N LEU A 13 -10.35 -2.12 15.31
CA LEU A 13 -10.41 -0.78 15.90
C LEU A 13 -11.50 -0.67 16.97
N ASN A 14 -12.70 -1.18 16.72
CA ASN A 14 -13.77 -1.18 17.73
C ASN A 14 -13.34 -1.95 18.98
N THR A 15 -12.75 -3.15 18.82
CA THR A 15 -12.22 -3.91 19.95
C THR A 15 -11.14 -3.15 20.71
N ALA A 16 -10.20 -2.50 20.02
CA ALA A 16 -9.17 -1.70 20.67
C ALA A 16 -9.77 -0.50 21.44
N SER A 17 -10.77 0.17 20.87
CA SER A 17 -11.47 1.27 21.52
C SER A 17 -12.25 0.81 22.77
N ASP A 18 -12.94 -0.32 22.70
CA ASP A 18 -13.69 -0.88 23.83
C ASP A 18 -12.76 -1.25 25.00
N ILE A 19 -11.62 -1.88 24.70
CA ILE A 19 -10.60 -2.21 25.70
C ILE A 19 -10.03 -0.92 26.29
N ALA A 20 -9.60 0.02 25.45
CA ALA A 20 -9.01 1.29 25.89
C ALA A 20 -9.96 2.11 26.79
N PHE A 21 -11.25 2.11 26.47
CA PHE A 21 -12.27 2.80 27.27
C PHE A 21 -12.51 2.13 28.63
N SER A 22 -12.29 0.81 28.71
CA SER A 22 -12.46 0.02 29.92
C SER A 22 -11.21 -0.03 30.80
N LEU A 23 -10.08 0.54 30.36
CA LEU A 23 -8.86 0.59 31.16
C LEU A 23 -9.04 1.49 32.39
N GLU A 24 -8.71 0.95 33.55
CA GLU A 24 -8.58 1.71 34.80
C GLU A 24 -7.16 2.28 34.96
N ALA A 25 -6.92 3.02 36.06
CA ALA A 25 -5.66 3.74 36.28
C ALA A 25 -4.40 2.84 36.31
N GLU A 26 -4.55 1.57 36.70
CA GLU A 26 -3.50 0.55 36.69
C GLU A 26 -3.94 -0.68 35.87
N PRO A 27 -3.77 -0.65 34.54
CA PRO A 27 -4.20 -1.75 33.69
C PRO A 27 -3.32 -2.99 33.91
N SER A 28 -3.95 -4.15 33.94
CA SER A 28 -3.26 -5.42 34.07
C SER A 28 -2.40 -5.73 32.84
N ALA A 29 -1.42 -6.62 33.03
CA ALA A 29 -0.62 -7.14 31.90
C ALA A 29 -1.48 -7.83 30.85
N LEU A 30 -2.59 -8.46 31.26
CA LEU A 30 -3.52 -9.11 30.35
C LEU A 30 -4.26 -8.09 29.47
N GLU A 31 -4.83 -7.05 30.06
CA GLU A 31 -5.55 -5.99 29.32
C GLU A 31 -4.62 -5.25 28.36
N THR A 32 -3.39 -4.97 28.81
CA THR A 32 -2.36 -4.34 27.96
C THR A 32 -2.01 -5.22 26.76
N ASN A 33 -1.89 -6.54 26.95
CA ASN A 33 -1.61 -7.48 25.87
C ASN A 33 -2.80 -7.59 24.90
N GLN A 34 -4.02 -7.62 25.41
CA GLN A 34 -5.24 -7.65 24.58
C GLN A 34 -5.38 -6.39 23.72
N LEU A 35 -5.13 -5.22 24.30
CA LEU A 35 -5.11 -3.97 23.54
C LEU A 35 -4.03 -3.98 22.45
N THR A 36 -2.83 -4.43 22.80
CA THR A 36 -1.70 -4.52 21.86
C THR A 36 -2.01 -5.46 20.69
N ASP A 37 -2.65 -6.60 20.95
CA ASP A 37 -3.07 -7.53 19.90
C ASP A 37 -4.11 -6.92 18.96
N ALA A 38 -5.15 -6.26 19.51
CA ALA A 38 -6.17 -5.60 18.70
C ALA A 38 -5.56 -4.50 17.80
N LEU A 39 -4.63 -3.70 18.33
CA LEU A 39 -3.91 -2.68 17.56
C LEU A 39 -3.02 -3.29 16.46
N ARG A 40 -2.35 -4.40 16.73
CA ARG A 40 -1.55 -5.11 15.71
C ARG A 40 -2.41 -5.66 14.59
N ARG A 41 -3.59 -6.21 14.90
CA ARG A 41 -4.57 -6.65 13.89
C ARG A 41 -5.07 -5.49 13.04
N ALA A 42 -5.41 -4.36 13.66
CA ALA A 42 -5.80 -3.15 12.94
C ALA A 42 -4.70 -2.66 11.99
N LEU A 43 -3.45 -2.61 12.47
CA LEU A 43 -2.30 -2.21 11.65
C LEU A 43 -2.09 -3.14 10.45
N SER A 44 -2.19 -4.46 10.66
CA SER A 44 -2.05 -5.45 9.59
C SER A 44 -3.15 -5.29 8.54
N ALA A 45 -4.41 -5.16 8.95
CA ALA A 45 -5.55 -4.96 8.04
C ALA A 45 -5.41 -3.64 7.26
N ALA A 46 -5.00 -2.56 7.90
CA ALA A 46 -4.74 -1.29 7.23
C ALA A 46 -3.59 -1.38 6.21
N GLY A 47 -2.51 -2.10 6.54
CA GLY A 47 -1.41 -2.38 5.63
C GLY A 47 -1.84 -3.19 4.41
N ALA A 48 -2.70 -4.20 4.61
CA ALA A 48 -3.27 -5.01 3.54
C ALA A 48 -4.16 -4.20 2.59
N LEU A 49 -4.87 -3.18 3.10
CA LEU A 49 -5.58 -2.22 2.24
C LEU A 49 -4.61 -1.42 1.36
N GLY A 50 -3.37 -1.17 1.78
CA GLY A 50 -2.35 -0.56 0.92
C GLY A 50 -1.77 -1.54 -0.11
N ALA A 51 -1.53 -2.79 0.31
CA ALA A 51 -0.90 -3.82 -0.51
C ALA A 51 -1.81 -4.35 -1.65
N GLU A 52 -3.11 -4.50 -1.40
CA GLU A 52 -4.10 -4.94 -2.41
C GLU A 52 -4.27 -3.94 -3.57
N HIS A 53 -3.85 -2.68 -3.39
CA HIS A 53 -4.04 -1.61 -4.38
C HIS A 53 -2.77 -1.28 -5.17
N GLY A 54 -1.79 -2.20 -5.24
CA GLY A 54 -0.75 -2.26 -6.28
C GLY A 54 -0.24 -0.91 -6.80
N GLY A 55 0.00 0.06 -5.93
CA GLY A 55 0.21 1.45 -6.35
C GLY A 55 1.62 1.64 -6.87
N THR A 56 1.81 2.40 -7.94
CA THR A 56 3.16 2.63 -8.50
C THR A 56 4.05 3.49 -7.60
N GLY A 57 3.50 4.06 -6.52
CA GLY A 57 4.21 4.99 -5.63
C GLY A 57 4.68 6.27 -6.34
N CYS A 58 4.10 6.58 -7.50
CA CYS A 58 4.42 7.78 -8.26
C CYS A 58 3.69 8.98 -7.67
N ALA A 59 4.33 10.15 -7.63
CA ALA A 59 3.69 11.39 -7.18
C ALA A 59 2.48 11.78 -8.04
N GLU A 60 2.53 11.53 -9.36
CA GLU A 60 1.44 11.85 -10.29
C GLU A 60 0.35 10.77 -10.33
N HIS A 61 0.76 9.49 -10.29
CA HIS A 61 -0.17 8.35 -10.41
C HIS A 61 0.08 7.36 -9.28
N PRO A 62 -0.22 7.71 -8.02
CA PRO A 62 0.09 6.83 -6.88
C PRO A 62 -0.59 5.46 -6.98
N ARG A 63 -1.73 5.40 -7.68
CA ARG A 63 -2.50 4.19 -7.99
C ARG A 63 -2.51 3.83 -9.49
N GLY A 64 -1.51 4.26 -10.25
CA GLY A 64 -1.40 3.93 -11.68
C GLY A 64 -1.19 2.43 -11.92
N ALA A 65 -1.28 1.99 -13.18
CA ALA A 65 -0.89 0.62 -13.54
C ALA A 65 0.64 0.44 -13.38
N VAL A 66 1.06 -0.70 -12.84
CA VAL A 66 2.48 -1.07 -12.76
C VAL A 66 2.99 -1.43 -14.16
N ASP A 67 4.16 -0.91 -14.53
CA ASP A 67 4.79 -1.23 -15.81
C ASP A 67 5.27 -2.69 -15.81
N PRO A 68 4.84 -3.55 -16.76
CA PRO A 68 5.25 -4.95 -16.83
C PRO A 68 6.75 -5.13 -17.00
N LEU A 69 7.44 -4.17 -17.63
CA LEU A 69 8.90 -4.20 -17.82
C LEU A 69 9.66 -3.80 -16.55
N TYR A 70 8.96 -3.38 -15.48
CA TYR A 70 9.59 -3.02 -14.22
C TYR A 70 10.01 -4.29 -13.46
N GLY A 71 11.32 -4.57 -13.45
CA GLY A 71 11.88 -5.79 -12.86
C GLY A 71 11.92 -6.99 -13.81
N ASP A 72 11.61 -6.78 -15.09
CA ASP A 72 11.85 -7.78 -16.13
C ASP A 72 13.37 -8.00 -16.31
N LYS A 73 13.79 -9.26 -16.42
CA LYS A 73 15.21 -9.63 -16.52
C LYS A 73 15.76 -9.56 -17.94
N ASP A 74 14.88 -9.69 -18.95
CA ASP A 74 15.24 -9.77 -20.36
C ASP A 74 15.09 -8.41 -21.05
N ASP A 75 14.10 -7.60 -20.62
CA ASP A 75 13.90 -6.23 -21.10
C ASP A 75 13.46 -5.28 -19.95
N PRO A 76 14.36 -4.98 -18.99
CA PRO A 76 14.04 -4.07 -17.89
C PRO A 76 13.80 -2.65 -18.38
N VAL A 77 12.90 -1.92 -17.69
CA VAL A 77 12.87 -0.46 -17.83
C VAL A 77 14.24 0.16 -17.48
N PRO A 78 14.60 1.31 -18.07
CA PRO A 78 15.82 2.02 -17.71
C PRO A 78 15.92 2.31 -16.21
N ALA A 79 17.12 2.27 -15.65
CA ALA A 79 17.35 2.38 -14.19
C ALA A 79 16.78 3.66 -13.54
N ASN A 80 16.61 4.74 -14.30
CA ASN A 80 16.02 6.00 -13.83
C ASN A 80 14.49 6.08 -14.00
N TRP A 81 13.83 4.96 -14.33
CA TRP A 81 12.39 4.87 -14.51
C TRP A 81 11.75 4.16 -13.33
N GLY A 82 10.59 4.67 -12.93
CA GLY A 82 9.81 4.08 -11.86
C GLY A 82 8.95 2.95 -12.38
N ARG A 83 8.19 2.34 -11.47
CA ARG A 83 7.22 1.28 -11.76
C ARG A 83 5.92 1.75 -12.40
N CYS A 84 5.79 3.03 -12.77
CA CYS A 84 4.53 3.60 -13.26
C CYS A 84 4.39 3.51 -14.77
N LEU A 85 3.46 2.68 -15.25
CA LEU A 85 3.21 2.49 -16.68
C LEU A 85 2.85 3.80 -17.39
N LEU A 86 2.00 4.63 -16.79
CA LEU A 86 1.56 5.89 -17.41
C LEU A 86 2.70 6.90 -17.60
N CYS A 87 3.57 7.04 -16.58
CA CYS A 87 4.75 7.90 -16.67
C CYS A 87 5.77 7.35 -17.66
N ASN A 88 5.97 6.03 -17.65
CA ASN A 88 6.91 5.37 -18.55
C ASN A 88 6.43 5.44 -20.00
N ASP A 89 5.15 5.24 -20.29
CA ASP A 89 4.56 5.40 -21.61
C ASP A 89 4.71 6.83 -22.14
N ARG A 90 4.50 7.84 -21.28
CA ARG A 90 4.76 9.23 -21.64
C ARG A 90 6.23 9.43 -22.04
N ARG A 91 7.18 8.85 -21.29
CA ARG A 91 8.62 8.89 -21.61
C ARG A 91 8.98 8.13 -22.89
N ARG A 92 8.37 6.96 -23.14
CA ARG A 92 8.53 6.17 -24.39
C ARG A 92 8.13 6.99 -25.60
N ARG A 93 6.93 7.59 -25.57
CA ARG A 93 6.42 8.46 -26.65
C ARG A 93 7.33 9.65 -26.92
N ALA A 94 7.78 10.34 -25.86
CA ALA A 94 8.70 11.47 -25.99
C ALA A 94 10.06 11.05 -26.60
N SER A 95 10.55 9.84 -26.29
CA SER A 95 11.81 9.32 -26.81
C SER A 95 11.70 8.86 -28.26
N ALA A 96 10.58 8.24 -28.64
CA ALA A 96 10.31 7.83 -30.02
C ALA A 96 10.21 9.04 -30.98
N GLN A 97 9.55 10.11 -30.54
CA GLN A 97 9.45 11.36 -31.33
C GLN A 97 10.82 11.97 -31.62
N ARG A 98 11.78 11.88 -30.69
CA ARG A 98 13.15 12.38 -30.91
C ARG A 98 13.96 11.55 -31.92
N ARG A 99 13.61 10.27 -32.11
CA ARG A 99 14.33 9.37 -33.04
C ARG A 99 13.78 9.40 -34.46
N GLY A 100 12.48 9.67 -34.63
CA GLY A 100 11.82 9.74 -35.94
C GLY A 100 11.88 11.09 -36.66
N GLY A 101 12.52 12.10 -36.07
CA GLY A 101 12.66 13.45 -36.63
C GLY A 101 13.97 13.71 -37.38
N ARG A 102 14.65 12.66 -37.87
CA ARG A 102 15.83 12.76 -38.74
C ARG A 102 15.53 12.20 -40.11
#